data_AF-A0A7U9S636-F1
#
_entry.id   AF-A0A7U9S636-F1
#
_cell.length_a   1.000
_cell.length_b   1.000
_cell.length_c   1.000
_cell.angle_alpha   90.00
_cell.angle_beta   90.00
_cell.angle_gamma   90.00
#
_symmetry.space_group_name_H-M   'P 1'
#
loop_
_entity.id
_entity.type
_entity.pdbx_description
1 polymer ?
#
loop_
_entity_poly.entity_id
_entity_poly.type
_entity_poly.pdbx_seq_one_letter_code
_entity_poly.pdbx_strand_id
1 'polypeptide(L)'
;MTESEFWPLMEVQLPDLVLLDLGLGGSTTIGVDICRNIFKRYKDVHVLIFTGEILNEKLWVDVLNAGADGIILKTGELLTKTYVQAVMDGKKLVFNYPILEKIVERFKKSVANDAKRQEAVISYDIDEYDERFLRHLALGYTKEMIANLKGMPFGVKSLEKRQNDLIGRLFPNGERVGVNATRLAVRALELRIIDLDNLEADEE
;
A
#
# COMPACT_ATOMS: atom_id res chain seq x y z
N MET A 1 21.35 20.95 11.88
CA MET A 1 21.19 21.48 10.52
C MET A 1 19.71 21.60 10.25
N THR A 2 19.22 22.81 9.98
CA THR A 2 17.83 23.06 9.55
C THR A 2 17.74 23.10 8.03
N GLU A 3 16.53 23.00 7.47
CA GLU A 3 16.32 23.13 6.03
C GLU A 3 16.86 24.48 5.49
N SER A 4 16.70 25.56 6.26
CA SER A 4 17.19 26.90 5.91
C SER A 4 18.71 26.97 5.79
N GLU A 5 19.45 26.08 6.44
CA GLU A 5 20.91 25.97 6.33
C GLU A 5 21.35 25.04 5.20
N PHE A 6 20.50 24.06 4.82
CA PHE A 6 20.81 23.05 3.81
C PHE A 6 20.93 23.65 2.40
N TRP A 7 19.96 24.44 1.96
CA TRP A 7 19.93 24.96 0.59
C TRP A 7 21.10 25.90 0.26
N PRO A 8 21.50 26.85 1.14
CA PRO A 8 22.69 27.67 0.90
C PRO A 8 23.98 26.84 0.74
N LEU A 9 24.13 25.72 1.46
CA LEU A 9 25.30 24.85 1.34
C LEU A 9 25.35 24.13 -0.01
N MET A 10 24.20 23.68 -0.52
CA MET A 10 24.09 23.08 -1.85
C MET A 10 24.51 24.03 -2.98
N GLU A 11 24.30 25.35 -2.79
CA GLU A 11 24.71 26.38 -3.76
C GLU A 11 26.21 26.67 -3.72
N VAL A 12 26.85 26.56 -2.55
CA VAL A 12 28.30 26.76 -2.40
C VAL A 12 29.07 25.60 -3.04
N GLN A 13 28.64 24.37 -2.77
CA GLN A 13 29.26 23.17 -3.33
C GLN A 13 28.22 22.07 -3.48
N LEU A 14 28.05 21.60 -4.72
CA LEU A 14 27.17 20.47 -5.00
C LEU A 14 27.86 19.16 -4.56
N PRO A 15 27.29 18.39 -3.61
CA PRO A 15 27.83 17.10 -3.23
C PRO A 15 27.40 16.02 -4.22
N ASP A 16 28.19 14.95 -4.35
CA ASP A 16 27.78 13.77 -5.13
C ASP A 16 26.69 12.93 -4.42
N LEU A 17 26.66 12.98 -3.08
CA LEU A 17 25.71 12.26 -2.25
C LEU A 17 25.26 13.11 -1.05
N VAL A 18 23.95 13.15 -0.83
CA VAL A 18 23.33 13.69 0.38
C VAL A 18 22.87 12.53 1.26
N LEU A 19 23.44 12.43 2.46
CA LEU A 19 22.95 11.54 3.51
C LEU A 19 21.87 12.27 4.31
N LEU A 20 20.62 11.86 4.16
CA LEU A 20 19.46 12.60 4.66
C LEU A 20 18.77 11.88 5.82
N ASP A 21 18.65 12.55 6.96
CA ASP A 21 17.79 12.10 8.06
C ASP A 21 16.36 12.58 7.84
N LEU A 22 15.37 11.73 8.12
CA LEU A 22 13.96 12.12 8.06
C LEU A 22 13.47 12.76 9.35
N GLY A 23 14.18 12.61 10.47
CA GLY A 23 13.84 13.25 11.75
C GLY A 23 14.18 14.75 11.83
N LEU A 24 14.44 15.42 10.70
CA LEU A 24 14.89 16.82 10.70
C LEU A 24 13.79 17.78 11.18
N GLY A 25 14.14 18.68 12.11
CA GLY A 25 13.27 19.79 12.52
C GLY A 25 11.99 19.40 13.27
N GLY A 26 11.86 18.15 13.71
CA GLY A 26 10.66 17.64 14.41
C GLY A 26 9.48 17.31 13.49
N SER A 27 9.65 17.37 12.16
CA SER A 27 8.64 17.00 11.18
C SER A 27 9.24 16.11 10.09
N THR A 28 8.68 14.91 9.95
CA THR A 28 9.17 13.89 9.00
C THR A 28 8.88 14.23 7.54
N THR A 29 8.00 15.20 7.28
CA THR A 29 7.64 15.64 5.91
C THR A 29 8.74 16.50 5.27
N ILE A 30 9.51 17.24 6.07
CA ILE A 30 10.59 18.11 5.58
C ILE A 30 11.66 17.29 4.85
N GLY A 31 12.04 16.14 5.39
CA GLY A 31 13.01 15.25 4.73
C GLY A 31 12.53 14.75 3.36
N VAL A 32 11.23 14.43 3.23
CA VAL A 32 10.64 14.02 1.95
C VAL A 32 10.70 15.17 0.93
N ASP A 33 10.40 16.39 1.35
CA ASP A 33 10.41 17.56 0.48
C ASP A 33 11.81 17.96 0.04
N ILE A 34 12.81 17.85 0.93
CA ILE A 34 14.23 18.04 0.59
C ILE A 34 14.64 17.02 -0.47
N CYS A 35 14.35 15.72 -0.25
CA CYS A 35 14.67 14.66 -1.21
C CYS A 35 14.04 14.94 -2.59
N ARG A 36 12.75 15.30 -2.62
CA ARG A 36 12.03 15.63 -3.86
C ARG A 36 12.62 16.83 -4.58
N ASN A 37 13.03 17.86 -3.86
CA ASN A 37 13.63 19.05 -4.44
C ASN A 37 15.04 18.78 -5.00
N ILE A 38 15.85 17.96 -4.30
CA ILE A 38 17.15 17.52 -4.82
C ILE A 38 16.95 16.76 -6.13
N PHE A 39 16.07 15.75 -6.13
CA PHE A 39 15.81 14.93 -7.31
C PHE A 39 15.34 15.76 -8.52
N LYS A 40 14.55 16.82 -8.29
CA LYS A 40 14.09 17.72 -9.35
C LYS A 40 15.17 18.67 -9.87
N ARG A 41 16.01 19.22 -8.98
CA ARG A 41 16.96 20.30 -9.31
C ARG A 41 18.35 19.79 -9.66
N TYR A 42 18.78 18.67 -9.10
CA TYR A 42 20.14 18.17 -9.16
C TYR A 42 20.15 16.67 -9.51
N LYS A 43 20.14 16.37 -10.82
CA LYS A 43 19.98 15.00 -11.34
C LYS A 43 21.13 14.05 -11.00
N ASP A 44 22.32 14.60 -10.80
CA ASP A 44 23.55 13.84 -10.54
C ASP A 44 23.82 13.68 -9.03
N VAL A 45 22.97 14.26 -8.17
CA VAL A 45 23.12 14.16 -6.72
C VAL A 45 22.33 12.97 -6.23
N HIS A 46 23.04 12.02 -5.62
CA HIS A 46 22.43 10.90 -4.96
C HIS A 46 21.83 11.30 -3.61
N VAL A 47 20.75 10.63 -3.19
CA VAL A 47 20.12 10.82 -1.88
C VAL A 47 19.97 9.47 -1.19
N LEU A 48 20.73 9.27 -0.10
CA LEU A 48 20.62 8.09 0.75
C LEU A 48 19.94 8.47 2.05
N ILE A 49 18.80 7.84 2.36
CA ILE A 49 18.09 8.08 3.61
C ILE A 49 18.78 7.34 4.75
N PHE A 50 19.01 8.03 5.86
CA PHE A 50 19.55 7.45 7.09
C PHE A 50 18.69 7.87 8.27
N THR A 51 17.76 7.01 8.68
CA THR A 51 16.70 7.37 9.63
C THR A 51 16.52 6.34 10.74
N GLY A 52 16.08 6.80 11.91
CA GLY A 52 15.60 5.94 13.00
C GLY A 52 14.09 5.68 12.95
N GLU A 53 13.38 6.26 11.98
CA GLU A 53 11.93 6.14 11.84
C GLU A 53 11.54 4.77 11.28
N ILE A 54 11.19 3.84 12.19
CA ILE A 54 10.81 2.47 11.82
C ILE A 54 9.30 2.26 11.84
N LEU A 55 8.60 3.03 12.66
CA LEU A 55 7.16 2.84 12.91
C LEU A 55 6.30 3.36 11.76
N ASN A 56 6.83 4.27 10.94
CA ASN A 56 6.10 4.92 9.88
C ASN A 56 6.60 4.48 8.51
N GLU A 57 6.20 3.27 8.09
CA GLU A 57 6.56 2.69 6.79
C GLU A 57 6.10 3.55 5.61
N LYS A 58 5.05 4.37 5.78
CA LYS A 58 4.59 5.31 4.75
C LYS A 58 5.69 6.31 4.37
N LEU A 59 6.49 6.77 5.33
CA LEU A 59 7.62 7.66 5.03
C LEU A 59 8.63 6.99 4.11
N TRP A 60 8.87 5.69 4.26
CA TRP A 60 9.79 4.95 3.39
C TRP A 60 9.28 4.94 1.95
N VAL A 61 7.98 4.72 1.77
CA VAL A 61 7.34 4.81 0.45
C VAL A 61 7.45 6.23 -0.11
N ASP A 62 7.14 7.24 0.70
CA ASP A 62 7.13 8.64 0.29
C ASP A 62 8.52 9.14 -0.15
N VAL A 63 9.59 8.75 0.55
CA VAL A 63 10.97 9.14 0.17
C VAL A 63 11.48 8.39 -1.05
N LEU A 64 11.10 7.12 -1.24
CA LEU A 64 11.43 6.38 -2.46
C LEU A 64 10.73 7.03 -3.67
N ASN A 65 9.44 7.38 -3.52
CA ASN A 65 8.70 8.13 -4.53
C ASN A 65 9.26 9.54 -4.78
N ALA A 66 9.88 10.15 -3.76
CA ALA A 66 10.57 11.43 -3.87
C ALA A 66 11.92 11.34 -4.62
N GLY A 67 12.43 10.13 -4.86
CA GLY A 67 13.64 9.89 -5.66
C GLY A 67 14.87 9.42 -4.86
N ALA A 68 14.70 8.99 -3.60
CA ALA A 68 15.80 8.44 -2.82
C ALA A 68 16.40 7.18 -3.47
N ASP A 69 17.73 7.06 -3.41
CA ASP A 69 18.49 5.91 -3.92
C ASP A 69 18.43 4.71 -2.98
N GLY A 70 18.12 4.93 -1.71
CA GLY A 70 18.11 3.88 -0.69
C GLY A 70 17.68 4.38 0.67
N ILE A 71 17.47 3.42 1.58
CA ILE A 71 17.10 3.69 2.98
C ILE A 71 17.92 2.78 3.88
N ILE A 72 18.61 3.37 4.83
CA ILE A 72 19.37 2.69 5.87
C ILE A 72 18.72 3.04 7.22
N LEU A 73 18.22 2.02 7.92
CA LEU A 73 17.66 2.19 9.26
C LEU A 73 18.77 2.21 10.31
N LYS A 74 18.69 3.15 11.26
CA LYS A 74 19.61 3.31 12.41
C LYS A 74 19.48 2.20 13.47
N THR A 75 18.88 1.06 13.14
CA THR A 75 18.56 -0.04 14.06
C THR A 75 19.74 -0.96 14.25
N GLY A 76 20.65 -0.62 15.17
CA GLY A 76 21.76 -1.48 15.59
C GLY A 76 22.88 -1.67 14.56
N GLU A 77 22.61 -1.51 13.27
CA GLU A 77 23.60 -1.47 12.19
C GLU A 77 23.97 -0.02 11.84
N LEU A 78 25.27 0.25 11.74
CA LEU A 78 25.79 1.52 11.27
C LEU A 78 25.73 1.60 9.74
N LEU A 79 25.62 2.82 9.21
CA LEU A 79 25.90 3.08 7.80
C LEU A 79 27.34 2.64 7.49
N THR A 80 27.50 1.78 6.50
CA THR A 80 28.81 1.29 6.06
C THR A 80 29.25 1.94 4.75
N LYS A 81 30.56 1.94 4.50
CA LYS A 81 31.14 2.38 3.22
C LYS A 81 30.51 1.64 2.03
N THR A 82 30.16 0.38 2.20
CA THR A 82 29.58 -0.45 1.14
C THR A 82 28.23 0.09 0.65
N TYR A 83 27.38 0.58 1.56
CA TYR A 83 26.10 1.18 1.19
C TYR A 83 26.31 2.50 0.42
N VAL A 84 27.22 3.34 0.91
CA VAL A 84 27.58 4.60 0.24
C VAL A 84 28.12 4.32 -1.16
N GLN A 85 29.10 3.41 -1.28
CA GLN A 85 29.69 3.06 -2.57
C GLN A 85 28.65 2.49 -3.54
N ALA A 86 27.74 1.63 -3.07
CA ALA A 86 26.68 1.09 -3.91
C ALA A 86 25.81 2.20 -4.53
N VAL A 87 25.43 3.21 -3.75
CA VAL A 87 24.67 4.36 -4.25
C VAL A 87 25.50 5.18 -5.23
N MET A 88 26.77 5.46 -4.91
CA MET A 88 27.69 6.19 -5.78
C MET A 88 27.97 5.47 -7.11
N ASP A 89 27.91 4.13 -7.12
CA ASP A 89 28.01 3.31 -8.33
C ASP A 89 26.69 3.31 -9.14
N GLY A 90 25.70 4.10 -8.73
CA GLY A 90 24.39 4.24 -9.39
C GLY A 90 23.37 3.17 -9.00
N LYS A 91 23.62 2.34 -7.99
CA LYS A 91 22.62 1.36 -7.54
C LYS A 91 21.46 2.07 -6.85
N LYS A 92 20.24 1.65 -7.21
CA LYS A 92 19.00 2.06 -6.57
C LYS A 92 18.53 1.00 -5.58
N LEU A 93 17.60 1.38 -4.71
CA LEU A 93 17.01 0.52 -3.67
C LEU A 93 18.08 -0.07 -2.73
N VAL A 94 19.07 0.76 -2.36
CA VAL A 94 20.12 0.35 -1.42
C VAL A 94 19.55 0.31 0.00
N PHE A 95 19.40 -0.90 0.52
CA PHE A 95 18.72 -1.17 1.77
C PHE A 95 19.61 -1.99 2.71
N ASN A 96 19.60 -1.67 4.00
CA ASN A 96 20.21 -2.54 5.01
C ASN A 96 19.29 -3.68 5.41
N TYR A 97 19.83 -4.66 6.13
CA TYR A 97 19.10 -5.89 6.46
C TYR A 97 17.77 -5.64 7.23
N PRO A 98 17.72 -4.74 8.24
CA PRO A 98 16.48 -4.46 8.97
C PRO A 98 15.29 -4.00 8.12
N ILE A 99 15.51 -3.10 7.14
CA ILE A 99 14.41 -2.67 6.26
C ILE A 99 14.07 -3.76 5.23
N LEU A 100 15.05 -4.52 4.75
CA LEU A 100 14.81 -5.67 3.87
C LEU A 100 13.93 -6.70 4.53
N GLU A 101 14.16 -7.04 5.81
CA GLU A 101 13.29 -7.95 6.55
C GLU A 101 11.84 -7.47 6.58
N LYS A 102 11.62 -6.16 6.83
CA LYS A 102 10.29 -5.55 6.84
C LYS A 102 9.62 -5.61 5.47
N ILE A 103 10.34 -5.26 4.41
CA ILE A 103 9.84 -5.33 3.04
C ILE A 103 9.45 -6.77 2.69
N VAL A 104 10.30 -7.75 3.01
CA VAL A 104 10.04 -9.17 2.75
C VAL A 104 8.85 -9.68 3.57
N GLU A 105 8.71 -9.26 4.83
CA GLU A 105 7.56 -9.61 5.67
C GLU A 105 6.24 -9.10 5.06
N ARG A 106 6.22 -7.85 4.61
CA ARG A 106 5.06 -7.24 3.92
C ARG A 106 4.75 -7.95 2.61
N PHE A 107 5.77 -8.22 1.80
CA PHE A 107 5.63 -8.94 0.54
C PHE A 107 5.03 -10.35 0.74
N LYS A 108 5.55 -11.13 1.69
CA LYS A 108 5.02 -12.46 2.01
C LYS A 108 3.55 -12.41 2.42
N LYS A 109 3.16 -11.42 3.24
CA LYS A 109 1.75 -11.22 3.63
C LYS A 109 0.87 -10.88 2.43
N SER A 110 1.32 -9.99 1.55
CA SER A 110 0.60 -9.64 0.31
C SER A 110 0.37 -10.86 -0.56
N VAL A 111 1.44 -11.60 -0.90
CA VAL A 111 1.36 -12.79 -1.76
C VAL A 111 0.46 -13.87 -1.15
N ALA A 112 0.54 -14.10 0.17
CA ALA A 112 -0.31 -15.06 0.84
C ALA A 112 -1.79 -14.63 0.86
N ASN A 113 -2.07 -13.33 0.92
CA ASN A 113 -3.44 -12.82 0.84
C ASN A 113 -4.00 -12.98 -0.59
N ASP A 114 -3.20 -12.70 -1.62
CA ASP A 114 -3.59 -12.89 -3.03
C ASP A 114 -3.89 -14.36 -3.34
N ALA A 115 -3.06 -15.28 -2.85
CA ALA A 115 -3.29 -16.71 -3.00
C ALA A 115 -4.61 -17.15 -2.33
N LYS A 116 -4.90 -16.66 -1.12
CA LYS A 116 -6.17 -16.94 -0.44
C LYS A 116 -7.38 -16.40 -1.19
N ARG A 117 -7.26 -15.23 -1.83
CA ARG A 117 -8.31 -14.67 -2.68
C ARG A 117 -8.60 -15.59 -3.86
N GLN A 118 -7.57 -16.07 -4.55
CA GLN A 118 -7.72 -17.02 -5.65
C GLN A 118 -8.37 -18.34 -5.20
N GLU A 119 -7.93 -18.88 -4.04
CA GLU A 119 -8.54 -20.06 -3.44
C GLU A 119 -10.01 -19.84 -3.08
N ALA A 120 -10.37 -18.68 -2.53
CA ALA A 120 -11.74 -18.36 -2.17
C ALA A 120 -12.65 -18.26 -3.40
N VAL A 121 -12.16 -17.64 -4.48
CA VAL A 121 -12.90 -17.56 -5.75
C VAL A 121 -13.24 -18.96 -6.26
N ILE A 122 -12.30 -19.90 -6.22
CA ILE A 122 -12.52 -21.29 -6.64
C ILE A 122 -13.41 -22.04 -5.64
N SER A 123 -13.11 -21.96 -4.35
CA SER A 123 -13.76 -22.76 -3.30
C SER A 123 -15.24 -22.40 -3.11
N TYR A 124 -15.58 -21.13 -3.34
CA TYR A 124 -16.94 -20.61 -3.22
C TYR A 124 -17.61 -20.36 -4.58
N ASP A 125 -16.97 -20.72 -5.69
CA ASP A 125 -17.50 -20.55 -7.07
C ASP A 125 -17.93 -19.09 -7.37
N ILE A 126 -17.11 -18.13 -6.95
CA ILE A 126 -17.43 -16.70 -7.05
C ILE A 126 -17.17 -16.22 -8.48
N ASP A 127 -18.21 -15.72 -9.15
CA ASP A 127 -18.07 -15.06 -10.44
C ASP A 127 -17.73 -13.55 -10.30
N GLU A 128 -17.41 -12.89 -11.41
CA GLU A 128 -17.08 -11.46 -11.43
C GLU A 128 -18.23 -10.56 -10.92
N TYR A 129 -19.49 -10.99 -11.07
CA TYR A 129 -20.65 -10.22 -10.63
C TYR A 129 -20.99 -10.43 -9.16
N ASP A 130 -20.67 -11.59 -8.60
CA ASP A 130 -20.70 -11.86 -7.17
C ASP A 130 -19.68 -10.98 -6.45
N GLU A 131 -18.44 -10.94 -6.94
CA GLU A 131 -17.38 -10.06 -6.43
C GLU A 131 -17.80 -8.59 -6.54
N ARG A 132 -18.24 -8.15 -7.72
CA ARG A 132 -18.73 -6.78 -7.96
C ARG A 132 -19.92 -6.42 -7.05
N PHE A 133 -20.87 -7.34 -6.86
CA PHE A 133 -22.01 -7.13 -5.96
C PHE A 133 -21.54 -6.98 -4.51
N LEU A 134 -20.69 -7.88 -4.02
CA LEU A 134 -20.14 -7.83 -2.67
C LEU A 134 -19.30 -6.58 -2.42
N ARG A 135 -18.52 -6.14 -3.41
CA ARG A 135 -17.71 -4.91 -3.36
C ARG A 135 -18.58 -3.68 -3.14
N HIS A 136 -19.62 -3.49 -3.96
CA HIS A 136 -20.53 -2.35 -3.81
C HIS A 136 -21.40 -2.44 -2.56
N LEU A 137 -21.76 -3.66 -2.14
CA LEU A 137 -22.44 -3.89 -0.87
C LEU A 137 -21.57 -3.45 0.32
N ALA A 138 -20.27 -3.74 0.28
CA ALA A 138 -19.30 -3.31 1.29
C ALA A 138 -19.08 -1.79 1.29
N LEU A 139 -19.18 -1.14 0.13
CA LEU A 139 -19.17 0.33 -0.01
C LEU A 139 -20.47 1.00 0.47
N GLY A 140 -21.46 0.22 0.90
CA GLY A 140 -22.71 0.73 1.45
C GLY A 140 -23.79 1.03 0.40
N TYR A 141 -23.63 0.57 -0.84
CA TYR A 141 -24.64 0.76 -1.88
C TYR A 141 -25.91 -0.04 -1.56
N THR A 142 -27.07 0.53 -1.86
CA THR A 142 -28.32 -0.23 -1.86
C THR A 142 -28.41 -1.10 -3.11
N LYS A 143 -29.29 -2.11 -3.10
CA LYS A 143 -29.48 -2.98 -4.28
C LYS A 143 -29.99 -2.20 -5.49
N GLU A 144 -30.79 -1.16 -5.25
CA GLU A 144 -31.28 -0.25 -6.28
C GLU A 144 -30.11 0.51 -6.92
N MET A 145 -29.19 1.05 -6.10
CA MET A 145 -28.00 1.71 -6.59
C MET A 145 -27.13 0.76 -7.41
N ILE A 146 -26.89 -0.46 -6.91
CA ILE A 146 -26.10 -1.47 -7.61
C ILE A 146 -26.75 -1.87 -8.94
N ALA A 147 -28.07 -2.11 -8.96
CA ALA A 147 -28.79 -2.46 -10.19
C ALA A 147 -28.74 -1.37 -11.26
N ASN A 148 -28.51 -0.11 -10.87
CA ASN A 148 -28.39 1.03 -11.77
C ASN A 148 -26.95 1.30 -12.23
N LEU A 149 -25.96 0.54 -11.76
CA LEU A 149 -24.58 0.68 -12.24
C LEU A 149 -24.50 0.33 -13.73
N LYS A 150 -23.67 1.09 -14.46
CA LYS A 150 -23.47 0.88 -15.89
C LYS A 150 -22.93 -0.52 -16.14
N GLY A 151 -23.53 -1.21 -17.12
CA GLY A 151 -23.15 -2.60 -17.43
C GLY A 151 -23.51 -3.60 -16.34
N MET A 152 -24.37 -3.27 -15.37
CA MET A 152 -24.91 -4.25 -14.43
C MET A 152 -26.11 -4.98 -15.08
N PRO A 153 -26.03 -6.31 -15.29
CA PRO A 153 -27.09 -7.04 -16.00
C PRO A 153 -28.25 -7.48 -15.09
N PHE A 154 -28.20 -7.14 -13.80
CA PHE A 154 -29.14 -7.65 -12.80
C PHE A 154 -30.02 -6.53 -12.22
N GLY A 155 -31.33 -6.73 -12.27
CA GLY A 155 -32.28 -5.93 -11.49
C GLY A 155 -32.31 -6.32 -10.01
N VAL A 156 -32.97 -5.51 -9.19
CA VAL A 156 -33.02 -5.66 -7.72
C VAL A 156 -33.41 -7.07 -7.26
N LYS A 157 -34.45 -7.68 -7.84
CA LYS A 157 -34.88 -9.05 -7.48
C LYS A 157 -33.82 -10.11 -7.80
N SER A 158 -33.08 -9.93 -8.90
CA SER A 158 -31.99 -10.84 -9.26
C SER A 158 -30.83 -10.71 -8.28
N LEU A 159 -30.53 -9.48 -7.84
CA LEU A 159 -29.55 -9.22 -6.77
C LEU A 159 -29.97 -9.82 -5.43
N GLU A 160 -31.25 -9.76 -5.05
CA GLU A 160 -31.75 -10.44 -3.84
C GLU A 160 -31.56 -11.95 -3.91
N LYS A 161 -31.88 -12.57 -5.06
CA LYS A 161 -31.65 -14.00 -5.27
C LYS A 161 -30.16 -14.34 -5.15
N ARG A 162 -29.29 -13.56 -5.79
CA ARG A 162 -27.83 -13.73 -5.74
C ARG A 162 -27.30 -13.54 -4.31
N GLN A 163 -27.82 -12.57 -3.55
CA GLN A 163 -27.48 -12.40 -2.14
C GLN A 163 -27.78 -13.66 -1.32
N ASN A 164 -28.96 -14.27 -1.51
CA ASN A 164 -29.34 -15.48 -0.79
C ASN A 164 -28.47 -16.69 -1.17
N ASP A 165 -28.12 -16.80 -2.44
CA ASP A 165 -27.19 -17.83 -2.92
C ASP A 165 -25.79 -17.67 -2.31
N LEU A 166 -25.26 -16.44 -2.29
CA LEU A 166 -24.01 -16.11 -1.61
C LEU A 166 -24.06 -16.39 -0.11
N ILE A 167 -25.17 -16.11 0.58
CA ILE A 167 -25.34 -16.50 1.99
C ILE A 167 -25.23 -18.03 2.13
N GLY A 168 -25.83 -18.79 1.21
CA GLY A 168 -25.73 -20.25 1.16
C GLY A 168 -24.30 -20.75 1.00
N ARG A 169 -23.52 -20.12 0.12
CA ARG A 169 -22.14 -20.52 -0.18
C ARG A 169 -21.14 -20.09 0.90
N LEU A 170 -21.28 -18.88 1.44
CA LEU A 170 -20.27 -18.25 2.30
C LEU A 170 -20.44 -18.54 3.80
N PHE A 171 -21.64 -18.94 4.22
CA PHE A 171 -21.95 -19.22 5.62
C PHE A 171 -22.27 -20.70 5.87
N PRO A 172 -21.75 -21.27 6.97
CA PRO A 172 -22.15 -22.60 7.44
C PRO A 172 -23.66 -22.68 7.71
N ASN A 173 -24.25 -23.88 7.60
CA ASN A 173 -25.70 -24.09 7.74
C ASN A 173 -26.33 -23.45 9.00
N GLY A 174 -25.61 -23.41 10.13
CA GLY A 174 -26.10 -22.84 11.38
C GLY A 174 -26.06 -21.30 11.47
N GLU A 175 -25.39 -20.62 10.54
CA GLU A 175 -25.16 -19.17 10.61
C GLU A 175 -25.90 -18.36 9.53
N ARG A 176 -26.66 -19.02 8.66
CA ARG A 176 -27.35 -18.39 7.52
C ARG A 176 -28.55 -17.52 7.93
N VAL A 177 -29.08 -17.72 9.14
CA VAL A 177 -30.27 -17.00 9.62
C VAL A 177 -29.88 -15.58 10.04
N GLY A 178 -30.61 -14.59 9.53
CA GLY A 178 -30.42 -13.18 9.88
C GLY A 178 -29.15 -12.55 9.32
N VAL A 179 -28.55 -13.12 8.27
CA VAL A 179 -27.42 -12.48 7.57
C VAL A 179 -27.94 -11.28 6.79
N ASN A 180 -27.60 -10.09 7.27
CA ASN A 180 -27.87 -8.83 6.59
C ASN A 180 -26.72 -8.45 5.64
N ALA A 181 -26.89 -7.37 4.89
CA ALA A 181 -25.91 -6.87 3.92
C ALA A 181 -24.52 -6.65 4.55
N THR A 182 -24.47 -6.00 5.72
CA THR A 182 -23.22 -5.73 6.44
C THR A 182 -22.50 -7.03 6.80
N ARG A 183 -23.22 -8.02 7.33
CA ARG A 183 -22.64 -9.30 7.75
C ARG A 183 -22.16 -10.12 6.56
N LEU A 184 -22.87 -10.07 5.43
CA LEU A 184 -22.43 -10.68 4.17
C LEU A 184 -21.15 -10.02 3.64
N ALA A 185 -21.09 -8.69 3.62
CA ALA A 185 -19.91 -7.94 3.18
C ALA A 185 -18.68 -8.23 4.07
N VAL A 186 -18.85 -8.22 5.39
CA VAL A 186 -17.79 -8.58 6.34
C VAL A 186 -17.29 -10.00 6.09
N ARG A 187 -18.20 -10.96 5.88
CA ARG A 187 -17.81 -12.34 5.58
C ARG A 187 -17.01 -12.45 4.27
N ALA A 188 -17.40 -11.70 3.24
CA ALA A 188 -16.67 -11.66 1.99
C ALA A 188 -15.24 -11.10 2.15
N LEU A 189 -15.04 -10.11 3.04
CA LEU A 189 -13.72 -9.60 3.41
C LEU A 189 -12.89 -10.63 4.20
N GLU A 190 -13.50 -11.32 5.17
CA GLU A 190 -12.84 -12.38 5.96
C GLU A 190 -12.31 -13.51 5.06
N LEU A 191 -13.12 -13.90 4.08
CA LEU A 191 -12.79 -14.93 3.10
C LEU A 191 -11.87 -14.42 1.98
N ARG A 192 -11.50 -13.14 1.99
CA ARG A 192 -10.66 -12.50 0.95
C ARG A 192 -11.27 -12.56 -0.46
N ILE A 193 -12.59 -12.67 -0.57
CA ILE A 193 -13.30 -12.62 -1.85
C ILE A 193 -13.22 -11.20 -2.43
N ILE A 194 -13.48 -10.22 -1.57
CA ILE A 194 -13.24 -8.79 -1.82
C ILE A 194 -12.09 -8.32 -0.93
N ASP A 195 -11.36 -7.32 -1.43
CA ASP A 195 -10.17 -6.79 -0.76
C ASP A 195 -10.46 -5.41 -0.17
N LEU A 196 -10.11 -5.22 1.11
CA LEU A 196 -10.30 -3.96 1.81
C LEU A 196 -9.38 -2.87 1.26
N ASP A 197 -8.16 -3.24 0.89
CA ASP A 197 -7.14 -2.29 0.42
C ASP A 197 -7.40 -1.83 -1.03
N ASN A 198 -8.31 -2.49 -1.74
CA ASN A 198 -8.71 -2.19 -3.12
C ASN A 198 -10.25 -2.12 -3.28
N LEU A 199 -10.93 -1.61 -2.24
CA LEU A 199 -12.38 -1.49 -2.23
C LEU A 199 -12.80 -0.16 -2.89
N GLU A 200 -13.00 -0.18 -4.20
CA GLU A 200 -13.37 1.00 -4.98
C GLU A 200 -14.71 0.79 -5.72
N ALA A 201 -15.42 1.86 -6.06
CA ALA A 201 -16.62 1.78 -6.90
C ALA A 201 -16.25 1.52 -8.37
N ASP A 202 -17.19 1.10 -9.20
CA ASP A 202 -16.94 1.04 -10.66
C ASP A 202 -16.57 2.42 -11.22
N GLU A 203 -15.61 2.46 -12.14
CA GLU A 203 -15.34 3.66 -12.94
C GLU A 203 -16.55 3.97 -13.84
N GLU A 204 -16.99 5.24 -13.88
CA GLU A 204 -18.17 5.71 -14.63
C GLU A 204 -18.08 5.53 -16.16
#